data_AF-A0A8T4QZI9-F1
#
_entry.id   AF-A0A8T4QZI9-F1
#
_cell.length_a   1.000
_cell.length_b   1.000
_cell.length_c   1.000
_cell.angle_alpha   90.00
_cell.angle_beta   90.00
_cell.angle_gamma   90.00
#
_symmetry.space_group_name_H-M   'P 1'
#
loop_
_entity.id
_entity.type
_entity.pdbx_description
1 polymer ?
#
loop_
_entity_poly.entity_id
_entity_poly.type
_entity_poly.pdbx_seq_one_letter_code
_entity_poly.pdbx_strand_id
1 'polypeptide(L)'
;MIKSFLYKGRQFSIDNSKQIGILGDFDENNDLILIDSRMPERFLMGIAIHEVEERKWIRQGYSLRQAHLKAQKKELQFYAELCGSAERGMERLADEERWSLRLFIGDSQKQLIELEHGTKEFVRTIEADV
;
A
#
# COMPACT_ATOMS: atom_id res chain seq x y z
N MET A 1 3.43 -10.35 -13.60
CA MET A 1 4.43 -9.65 -14.44
C MET A 1 5.60 -9.29 -13.54
N ILE A 2 6.82 -9.24 -14.06
CA ILE A 2 7.96 -8.70 -13.31
C ILE A 2 8.26 -7.29 -13.84
N LYS A 3 8.30 -6.30 -12.95
CA LYS A 3 8.61 -4.90 -13.27
C LYS A 3 9.83 -4.44 -12.47
N SER A 4 10.69 -3.62 -13.08
CA SER A 4 11.78 -2.94 -12.35
C SER A 4 11.28 -1.64 -11.73
N PHE A 5 11.68 -1.39 -10.49
CA PHE A 5 11.31 -0.22 -9.70
C PHE A 5 12.56 0.44 -9.10
N LEU A 6 12.81 1.71 -9.40
CA LEU A 6 13.91 2.46 -8.79
C LEU A 6 13.35 3.36 -7.68
N TYR A 7 13.82 3.17 -6.46
CA TYR A 7 13.40 3.97 -5.31
C TYR A 7 14.57 4.33 -4.42
N LYS A 8 14.75 5.63 -4.17
CA LYS A 8 15.86 6.18 -3.37
C LYS A 8 17.24 5.66 -3.82
N GLY A 9 17.42 5.53 -5.13
CA GLY A 9 18.68 5.06 -5.74
C GLY A 9 18.93 3.56 -5.63
N ARG A 10 18.01 2.79 -5.06
CA ARG A 10 18.05 1.32 -5.04
C ARG A 10 17.04 0.75 -6.02
N GLN A 11 17.47 -0.25 -6.80
CA GLN A 11 16.62 -0.96 -7.74
C GLN A 11 15.99 -2.18 -7.06
N PHE A 12 14.70 -2.36 -7.29
CA PHE A 12 13.88 -3.46 -6.80
C PHE A 12 13.15 -4.11 -7.98
N SER A 13 12.73 -5.36 -7.77
CA SER A 13 11.81 -6.07 -8.67
C SER A 13 10.43 -6.17 -8.02
N ILE A 14 9.37 -5.95 -8.79
CA ILE A 14 8.00 -6.21 -8.37
C ILE A 14 7.52 -7.44 -9.13
N ASP A 15 7.14 -8.50 -8.44
CA ASP A 15 6.48 -9.67 -9.02
C ASP A 15 5.01 -9.72 -8.60
N ASN A 16 4.12 -9.50 -9.57
CA ASN A 16 2.68 -9.63 -9.42
C ASN A 16 2.10 -10.81 -10.24
N SER A 17 2.90 -11.84 -10.51
CA SER A 17 2.49 -12.98 -11.35
C SER A 17 1.62 -14.02 -10.64
N LYS A 18 1.61 -14.04 -9.30
CA LYS A 18 0.94 -15.07 -8.49
C LYS A 18 0.02 -14.46 -7.44
N GLN A 19 -0.98 -15.23 -7.03
CA GLN A 19 -1.73 -14.94 -5.81
C GLN A 19 -0.89 -15.38 -4.62
N ILE A 20 -0.76 -14.52 -3.61
CA ILE A 20 0.10 -14.75 -2.45
C ILE A 20 -0.67 -14.75 -1.13
N GLY A 21 -1.99 -14.49 -1.16
CA GLY A 21 -2.87 -14.56 0.01
C GLY A 21 -2.73 -13.38 1.00
N ILE A 22 -1.79 -12.48 0.72
CA ILE A 22 -1.56 -11.19 1.37
C ILE A 22 -1.47 -10.11 0.29
N LEU A 23 -1.54 -8.83 0.66
CA LEU A 23 -1.53 -7.75 -0.32
C LEU A 23 -0.15 -7.59 -0.97
N GLY A 24 0.88 -7.50 -0.13
CA GLY A 24 2.28 -7.39 -0.50
C GLY A 24 3.19 -8.04 0.53
N ASP A 25 4.42 -8.34 0.13
CA ASP A 25 5.52 -8.70 1.02
C ASP A 25 6.86 -8.30 0.37
N PHE A 26 7.88 -8.13 1.18
CA PHE A 26 9.22 -7.76 0.75
C PHE A 26 10.26 -8.81 1.12
N ASP A 27 10.78 -9.48 0.10
CA ASP A 27 11.96 -10.33 0.17
C ASP A 27 13.24 -9.48 -0.02
N GLU A 28 13.79 -9.08 1.13
CA GLU A 28 14.95 -8.21 1.19
C GLU A 28 16.24 -8.85 0.67
N ASN A 29 16.31 -10.19 0.62
CA ASN A 29 17.50 -10.89 0.16
C ASN A 29 17.65 -10.80 -1.37
N ASN A 30 16.51 -10.71 -2.07
CA ASN A 30 16.44 -10.67 -3.52
C ASN A 30 16.01 -9.30 -4.07
N ASP A 31 15.85 -8.29 -3.20
CA ASP A 31 15.25 -7.00 -3.54
C ASP A 31 13.94 -7.14 -4.33
N LEU A 32 13.13 -8.10 -3.90
CA LEU A 32 11.92 -8.54 -4.58
C LEU A 32 10.69 -8.23 -3.73
N ILE A 33 9.77 -7.48 -4.32
CA ILE A 33 8.48 -7.14 -3.76
C ILE A 33 7.44 -8.04 -4.42
N LEU A 34 6.80 -8.88 -3.62
CA LEU A 34 5.71 -9.74 -4.05
C LEU A 34 4.42 -8.96 -3.85
N ILE A 35 3.56 -8.93 -4.88
CA ILE A 35 2.23 -8.30 -4.80
C ILE A 35 1.21 -9.28 -5.33
N ASP A 36 0.05 -9.41 -4.68
CA ASP A 36 -0.98 -10.33 -5.16
C ASP A 36 -1.40 -10.00 -6.61
N SER A 37 -1.44 -11.02 -7.47
CA SER A 37 -1.78 -10.85 -8.90
C SER A 37 -3.18 -10.28 -9.14
N ARG A 38 -4.08 -10.34 -8.14
CA ARG A 38 -5.42 -9.74 -8.22
C ARG A 38 -5.40 -8.22 -8.03
N MET A 39 -4.29 -7.65 -7.56
CA MET A 39 -4.14 -6.20 -7.42
C MET A 39 -4.04 -5.53 -8.79
N PRO A 40 -4.88 -4.52 -9.08
CA PRO A 40 -4.78 -3.74 -10.31
C PRO A 40 -3.39 -3.11 -10.47
N GLU A 41 -2.85 -3.11 -11.70
CA GLU A 41 -1.49 -2.63 -11.99
C GLU A 41 -1.21 -1.20 -11.50
N ARG A 42 -2.27 -0.42 -11.39
CA ARG A 42 -2.26 0.99 -11.01
C ARG A 42 -1.86 1.22 -9.54
N PHE A 43 -1.85 0.17 -8.72
CA PHE A 43 -1.48 0.21 -7.29
C PHE A 43 -0.09 -0.35 -7.00
N LEU A 44 0.49 -1.13 -7.93
CA LEU A 44 1.72 -1.89 -7.67
C LEU A 44 2.86 -1.02 -7.15
N MET A 45 2.98 0.21 -7.65
CA MET A 45 4.05 1.12 -7.24
C MET A 45 3.83 1.70 -5.83
N GLY A 46 2.59 2.01 -5.45
CA GLY A 46 2.26 2.49 -4.11
C GLY A 46 2.53 1.41 -3.07
N ILE A 47 2.03 0.20 -3.33
CA ILE A 47 2.31 -1.00 -2.51
C ILE A 47 3.81 -1.24 -2.40
N ALA A 48 4.56 -1.18 -3.51
CA ALA A 48 6.00 -1.36 -3.48
C ALA A 48 6.73 -0.33 -2.61
N ILE A 49 6.30 0.93 -2.64
CA ILE A 49 6.82 1.98 -1.74
C ILE A 49 6.47 1.66 -0.28
N HIS A 50 5.24 1.21 -0.03
CA HIS A 50 4.77 0.82 1.30
C HIS A 50 5.66 -0.26 1.89
N GLU A 51 5.82 -1.39 1.21
CA GLU A 51 6.57 -2.54 1.68
C GLU A 51 8.04 -2.20 2.01
N VAL A 52 8.68 -1.39 1.14
CA VAL A 52 10.07 -0.94 1.36
C VAL A 52 10.18 -0.01 2.56
N GLU A 53 9.26 0.95 2.72
CA GLU A 53 9.30 1.88 3.85
C GLU A 53 8.91 1.20 5.17
N GLU A 54 7.91 0.32 5.18
CA GLU A 54 7.48 -0.41 6.38
C GLU A 54 8.65 -1.22 6.92
N ARG A 55 9.31 -1.99 6.05
CA ARG A 55 10.46 -2.80 6.44
C ARG A 55 11.62 -1.96 6.97
N LYS A 56 11.88 -0.81 6.35
CA LYS A 56 12.89 0.15 6.84
C LYS A 56 12.56 0.63 8.26
N TRP A 57 11.30 0.97 8.56
CA TRP A 57 10.91 1.42 9.89
C TRP A 57 10.95 0.28 10.92
N ILE A 58 10.56 -0.95 10.55
CA ILE A 58 10.71 -2.13 11.42
C ILE A 58 12.18 -2.33 11.82
N ARG A 59 13.12 -2.22 10.87
CA ARG A 59 14.57 -2.31 11.14
C ARG A 59 15.09 -1.21 12.07
N GLN A 60 14.40 -0.08 12.15
CA GLN A 60 14.72 1.02 13.07
C GLN A 60 14.10 0.82 14.46
N GLY A 61 13.48 -0.33 14.73
CA GLY A 61 12.93 -0.68 16.04
C GLY A 61 11.50 -0.20 16.29
N TYR A 62 10.80 0.27 15.25
CA TYR A 62 9.39 0.64 15.37
C TYR A 62 8.51 -0.62 15.44
N SER A 63 7.42 -0.54 16.20
CA SER A 63 6.39 -1.57 16.16
C SER A 63 5.77 -1.66 14.77
N LEU A 64 5.21 -2.83 14.42
CA LEU A 64 4.54 -3.04 13.13
C LEU A 64 3.50 -1.95 12.84
N ARG A 65 2.65 -1.60 13.81
CA ARG A 65 1.64 -0.54 13.66
C ARG A 65 2.27 0.83 13.33
N GLN A 66 3.35 1.20 14.00
CA GLN A 66 4.02 2.49 13.75
C GLN A 66 4.73 2.51 12.39
N ALA A 67 5.36 1.39 12.02
CA ALA A 67 6.00 1.23 10.73
C ALA A 67 4.98 1.35 9.59
N HIS A 68 3.85 0.66 9.72
CA HIS A 68 2.73 0.68 8.79
C HIS A 68 2.22 2.10 8.53
N LEU A 69 1.91 2.85 9.60
CA LEU A 69 1.44 4.24 9.48
C LEU A 69 2.47 5.14 8.79
N LYS A 70 3.76 4.93 9.05
CA LYS A 70 4.82 5.71 8.41
C LYS A 70 5.01 5.34 6.93
N ALA A 71 4.86 4.07 6.60
CA ALA A 71 4.91 3.57 5.22
C ALA A 71 3.73 4.09 4.40
N GLN A 72 2.52 4.02 4.96
CA GLN A 72 1.31 4.52 4.31
C GLN A 72 1.36 6.04 4.08
N LYS A 73 1.98 6.81 4.99
CA LYS A 73 2.25 8.25 4.75
C LYS A 73 3.16 8.46 3.54
N LYS A 74 4.13 7.57 3.28
CA LYS A 74 5.03 7.66 2.12
C LYS A 74 4.35 7.24 0.83
N GLU A 75 3.49 6.23 0.89
CA GLU A 75 2.61 5.82 -0.19
C GLU A 75 1.64 6.94 -0.58
N LEU A 76 1.00 7.59 0.40
CA LEU A 76 0.12 8.74 0.17
C LEU A 76 0.86 9.90 -0.50
N GLN A 77 2.08 10.20 -0.05
CA GLN A 77 2.92 11.23 -0.68
C GLN A 77 3.18 10.91 -2.15
N PHE A 78 3.53 9.66 -2.45
CA PHE A 78 3.70 9.20 -3.83
C PHE A 78 2.41 9.36 -4.65
N TYR A 79 1.25 8.98 -4.11
CA TYR A 79 -0.01 9.14 -4.82
C TYR A 79 -0.40 10.60 -5.03
N ALA A 80 -0.12 11.47 -4.06
CA ALA A 80 -0.35 12.90 -4.21
C ALA A 80 0.50 13.49 -5.35
N GLU A 81 1.78 13.10 -5.44
CA GLU A 81 2.68 13.49 -6.53
C GLU A 81 2.21 12.93 -7.88
N LEU A 82 1.85 11.65 -7.93
CA LEU A 82 1.38 10.97 -9.15
C LEU A 82 0.07 11.56 -9.68
N CYS A 83 -0.87 11.89 -8.79
CA CYS A 83 -2.20 12.38 -9.15
C CYS A 83 -2.29 13.91 -9.25
N GLY A 84 -1.24 14.62 -8.85
CA GLY A 84 -1.12 16.08 -8.93
C GLY A 84 -1.82 16.85 -7.80
N SER A 85 -2.40 16.18 -6.81
CA SER A 85 -2.95 16.82 -5.61
C SER A 85 -3.06 15.84 -4.45
N ALA A 86 -3.02 16.38 -3.22
CA ALA A 86 -3.20 15.59 -2.00
C ALA A 86 -4.57 14.90 -1.95
N GLU A 87 -5.63 15.60 -2.35
CA GLU A 87 -7.00 15.07 -2.40
C GLU A 87 -7.11 13.83 -3.30
N ARG A 88 -6.60 13.92 -4.54
CA ARG A 88 -6.60 12.77 -5.46
C ARG A 88 -5.67 11.65 -5.01
N GLY A 89 -4.59 11.99 -4.32
CA GLY A 89 -3.72 11.00 -3.68
C GLY A 89 -4.47 10.20 -2.62
N MET A 90 -5.28 10.87 -1.79
CA MET A 90 -6.14 10.21 -0.81
C MET A 90 -7.23 9.36 -1.46
N GLU A 91 -7.88 9.85 -2.51
CA GLU A 91 -8.85 9.07 -3.28
C GLU A 91 -8.23 7.78 -3.84
N ARG A 92 -6.98 7.88 -4.31
CA ARG A 92 -6.22 6.75 -4.84
C ARG A 92 -5.87 5.73 -3.76
N LEU A 93 -5.38 6.19 -2.61
CA LEU A 93 -5.08 5.34 -1.45
C LEU A 93 -6.34 4.65 -0.94
N ALA A 94 -7.45 5.37 -0.80
CA ALA A 94 -8.73 4.81 -0.39
C ALA A 94 -9.26 3.78 -1.41
N ASP A 95 -9.02 3.98 -2.71
CA ASP A 95 -9.35 2.96 -3.72
C ASP A 95 -8.53 1.69 -3.55
N GLU A 96 -7.24 1.83 -3.28
CA GLU A 96 -6.37 0.69 -2.98
C GLU A 96 -6.85 -0.09 -1.76
N GLU A 97 -7.16 0.59 -0.65
CA GLU A 97 -7.68 -0.05 0.57
C GLU A 97 -8.99 -0.80 0.29
N ARG A 98 -9.91 -0.21 -0.49
CA ARG A 98 -11.13 -0.91 -0.90
C ARG A 98 -10.83 -2.18 -1.71
N TRP A 99 -9.83 -2.15 -2.58
CA TRP A 99 -9.40 -3.34 -3.32
C TRP A 99 -8.81 -4.39 -2.39
N SER A 100 -7.91 -3.99 -1.49
CA SER A 100 -7.34 -4.86 -0.46
C SER A 100 -8.44 -5.60 0.30
N LEU A 101 -9.43 -4.86 0.82
CA LEU A 101 -10.53 -5.42 1.58
C LEU A 101 -11.37 -6.41 0.76
N ARG A 102 -11.65 -6.12 -0.51
CA ARG A 102 -12.34 -7.07 -1.42
C ARG A 102 -11.56 -8.38 -1.57
N LEU A 103 -10.23 -8.34 -1.60
CA LEU A 103 -9.40 -9.53 -1.73
C LEU A 103 -9.42 -10.41 -0.48
N PHE A 104 -9.50 -9.81 0.71
CA PHE A 104 -9.52 -10.53 2.00
C PHE A 104 -10.90 -11.01 2.41
N ILE A 105 -11.96 -10.25 2.11
CA ILE A 105 -13.33 -10.53 2.56
C ILE A 105 -14.15 -11.27 1.49
N GLY A 106 -13.76 -11.15 0.21
CA GLY A 106 -14.60 -11.54 -0.94
C GLY A 106 -15.69 -10.52 -1.25
N ASP A 107 -16.50 -10.78 -2.28
CA ASP A 107 -17.54 -9.87 -2.82
C ASP A 107 -18.79 -9.70 -1.93
N SER A 108 -18.67 -9.87 -0.61
CA SER A 108 -19.81 -9.68 0.29
C SER A 108 -20.12 -8.19 0.47
N GLN A 109 -21.13 -7.69 -0.26
CA GLN A 109 -21.54 -6.29 -0.27
C GLN A 109 -21.81 -5.68 1.12
N LYS A 110 -22.27 -6.48 2.09
CA LYS A 110 -22.56 -6.01 3.45
C LYS A 110 -21.31 -5.54 4.20
N GLN A 111 -20.20 -6.26 4.06
CA GLN A 111 -18.96 -5.93 4.77
C GLN A 111 -18.26 -4.72 4.13
N LEU A 112 -18.36 -4.56 2.80
CA LEU A 112 -17.84 -3.40 2.08
C LEU A 112 -18.47 -2.06 2.54
N ILE A 113 -19.77 -2.04 2.86
CA ILE A 113 -20.48 -0.84 3.30
C ILE A 113 -20.08 -0.38 4.72
N GLU A 114 -19.85 -1.33 5.64
CA GLU A 114 -19.37 -1.02 6.99
C GLU A 114 -17.94 -0.45 6.96
N LEU A 115 -17.14 -0.90 5.99
CA LEU A 115 -15.76 -0.47 5.82
C LEU A 115 -15.61 0.90 5.14
N GLU A 116 -16.48 1.27 4.20
CA GLU A 116 -16.49 2.63 3.64
C GLU A 116 -16.70 3.71 4.70
N HIS A 117 -17.39 3.38 5.80
CA HIS A 117 -17.49 4.25 6.97
C HIS A 117 -16.18 4.28 7.78
N GLY A 118 -15.53 3.13 7.98
CA GLY A 118 -14.25 3.03 8.70
C GLY A 118 -13.08 3.72 7.99
N THR A 119 -12.97 3.60 6.66
CA THR A 119 -11.94 4.30 5.87
C THR A 119 -12.06 5.81 6.00
N LYS A 120 -13.29 6.35 6.05
CA LYS A 120 -13.50 7.80 6.28
C LYS A 120 -13.02 8.26 7.66
N GLU A 121 -13.16 7.44 8.70
CA GLU A 121 -12.63 7.75 10.04
C GLU A 121 -11.10 7.65 10.11
N PHE A 122 -10.52 6.67 9.43
CA PHE A 122 -9.07 6.52 9.38
C PHE A 122 -8.39 7.68 8.64
N VAL A 123 -8.93 8.11 7.50
CA VAL A 123 -8.44 9.29 6.76
C VAL A 123 -8.47 10.55 7.65
N ARG A 124 -9.55 10.77 8.41
CA ARG A 124 -9.62 11.86 9.40
C ARG A 124 -8.56 11.77 10.50
N THR A 125 -8.16 10.56 10.87
CA THR A 125 -7.12 10.35 11.89
C THR A 125 -5.74 10.70 11.35
N ILE A 126 -5.47 10.39 10.06
CA ILE A 126 -4.24 10.83 9.40
C ILE A 126 -4.17 12.35 9.32
N GLU A 127 -5.30 13.02 9.06
CA GLU A 127 -5.39 14.49 9.02
C GLU A 127 -5.15 15.16 10.39
N ALA A 128 -5.55 14.52 11.50
CA ALA A 128 -5.42 15.09 12.84
C ALA A 128 -3.99 15.07 13.41
N ASP A 129 -3.10 14.27 12.81
CA ASP A 129 -1.68 14.13 13.18
C ASP A 129 -0.74 14.93 12.24
N VAL A 130 -1.26 15.95 11.53
CA VAL A 130 -0.52 16.90 10.67
C VAL A 130 -0.35 18.24 11.37
#